data_AF-A0A952I8L7-F1
#
_entry.id   AF-A0A952I8L7-F1
#
_cell.length_a   1.000
_cell.length_b   1.000
_cell.length_c   1.000
_cell.angle_alpha   90.00
_cell.angle_beta   90.00
_cell.angle_gamma   90.00
#
_symmetry.space_group_name_H-M   'P 1'
#
loop_
_entity.id
_entity.type
_entity.pdbx_description
1 polymer ?
#
loop_
_entity_poly.entity_id
_entity_poly.type
_entity_poly.pdbx_seq_one_letter_code
_entity_poly.pdbx_strand_id
1 'polypeptide(L)'
;MNHFKTLSAFCDYMQLPPPEHPMLSVLFATGESFLPCPRKSSPPISNDCYSISLKKIVKGNINYGRTKYDFTNGALIFMAPRQVVQWDNRVVFEQKGFSINFHEDFLKGTELAQQIKKYGFFSYSANEALHLSPKEEKQIESIVENIEIEYHNNQDEFSKEIIISQLSTLLKYANRFYERQFLNRKELSNDLLTQFNQQLEAYFESGQLQEKGIPSIEQVADKLSVSQRYLSDTLKKETGKTTTEHLQLYLIDEAKHILLKPNKSISEVAYELGFEYPQYFSRLFKKKEGLSPSEYIEKFKMN
;
A
#
# COMPACT_ATOMS: atom_id res chain seq x y z
N MET A 1 3.31 -11.84 -19.99
CA MET A 1 2.37 -11.13 -19.09
C MET A 1 1.26 -10.57 -19.96
N ASN A 2 0.01 -10.92 -19.69
CA ASN A 2 -1.11 -10.41 -20.48
C ASN A 2 -1.58 -9.09 -19.89
N HIS A 3 -1.79 -8.09 -20.75
CA HIS A 3 -2.27 -6.78 -20.36
C HIS A 3 -3.57 -6.44 -21.11
N PHE A 4 -4.62 -6.09 -20.38
CA PHE A 4 -5.96 -5.82 -20.93
C PHE A 4 -6.21 -4.31 -21.00
N LYS A 5 -6.31 -3.77 -22.22
CA LYS A 5 -6.59 -2.35 -22.47
C LYS A 5 -8.06 -1.98 -22.33
N THR A 6 -8.96 -2.92 -22.60
CA THR A 6 -10.40 -2.69 -22.56
C THR A 6 -11.03 -3.46 -21.42
N LEU A 7 -12.03 -2.88 -20.77
CA LEU A 7 -12.78 -3.53 -19.71
C LEU A 7 -13.48 -4.81 -20.19
N SER A 8 -14.05 -4.79 -21.40
CA SER A 8 -14.68 -5.97 -22.00
C SER A 8 -13.74 -7.18 -22.09
N ALA A 9 -12.54 -7.00 -22.68
CA ALA A 9 -11.54 -8.07 -22.75
C ALA A 9 -11.08 -8.58 -21.37
N PHE A 10 -11.06 -7.71 -20.35
CA PHE A 10 -10.77 -8.12 -18.97
C PHE A 10 -11.92 -8.95 -18.37
N CYS A 11 -13.18 -8.51 -18.55
CA CYS A 11 -14.36 -9.27 -18.11
C CYS A 11 -14.42 -10.65 -18.77
N ASP A 12 -14.19 -10.73 -20.09
CA ASP A 12 -14.16 -11.98 -20.85
C ASP A 12 -13.11 -12.95 -20.29
N TYR A 13 -11.90 -12.45 -20.03
CA TYR A 13 -10.82 -13.24 -19.44
C TYR A 13 -11.19 -13.76 -18.04
N MET A 14 -11.87 -12.93 -17.24
CA MET A 14 -12.32 -13.26 -15.90
C MET A 14 -13.57 -14.16 -15.88
N GLN A 15 -14.18 -14.44 -17.05
CA GLN A 15 -15.45 -15.15 -17.20
C GLN A 15 -16.61 -14.44 -16.51
N LEU A 16 -16.58 -13.11 -16.54
CA LEU A 16 -17.63 -12.24 -16.02
C LEU A 16 -18.62 -11.88 -17.15
N PRO A 17 -19.86 -11.50 -16.82
CA PRO A 17 -20.80 -10.93 -17.78
C PRO A 17 -20.18 -9.74 -18.53
N PRO A 18 -20.55 -9.54 -19.81
CA PRO A 18 -20.11 -8.38 -20.55
C PRO A 18 -20.61 -7.10 -19.87
N PRO A 19 -19.80 -6.03 -19.80
CA PRO A 19 -20.23 -4.79 -19.16
C PRO A 19 -21.26 -4.06 -20.03
N GLU A 20 -22.27 -3.46 -19.39
CA GLU A 20 -23.27 -2.61 -20.05
C GLU A 20 -22.69 -1.25 -20.48
N HIS A 21 -21.56 -0.83 -19.88
CA HIS A 21 -20.84 0.39 -20.24
C HIS A 21 -19.39 0.05 -20.63
N PRO A 22 -18.83 0.63 -21.72
CA PRO A 22 -17.49 0.28 -22.22
C PRO A 22 -16.35 0.55 -21.23
N MET A 23 -16.58 1.41 -20.25
CA MET A 23 -15.56 1.87 -19.29
C MET A 23 -15.92 1.62 -17.83
N LEU A 24 -17.08 1.01 -17.54
CA LEU A 24 -17.55 0.75 -16.19
C LEU A 24 -18.25 -0.60 -16.12
N SER A 25 -17.93 -1.38 -15.10
CA SER A 25 -18.58 -2.65 -14.77
C SER A 25 -18.84 -2.68 -13.28
N VAL A 26 -20.07 -2.96 -12.93
CA VAL A 26 -20.52 -3.11 -11.56
C VAL A 26 -21.13 -4.50 -11.45
N LEU A 27 -20.61 -5.28 -10.52
CA LEU A 27 -21.17 -6.58 -10.14
C LEU A 27 -21.49 -6.51 -8.66
N PHE A 28 -22.74 -6.77 -8.31
CA PHE A 28 -23.22 -6.73 -6.93
C PHE A 28 -23.99 -8.02 -6.64
N ALA A 29 -23.65 -8.68 -5.53
CA ALA A 29 -24.36 -9.87 -5.09
C ALA A 29 -24.53 -9.88 -3.57
N THR A 30 -25.78 -9.71 -3.14
CA THR A 30 -26.22 -9.81 -1.75
C THR A 30 -27.43 -10.74 -1.64
N GLY A 31 -27.70 -11.27 -0.45
CA GLY A 31 -28.83 -12.19 -0.25
C GLY A 31 -28.58 -13.58 -0.85
N GLU A 32 -29.44 -14.00 -1.79
CA GLU A 32 -29.40 -15.29 -2.48
C GLU A 32 -28.62 -15.28 -3.80
N SER A 33 -28.19 -14.10 -4.27
CA SER A 33 -27.38 -13.97 -5.48
C SER A 33 -25.90 -14.21 -5.19
N PHE A 34 -25.18 -14.61 -6.24
CA PHE A 34 -23.76 -14.92 -6.18
C PHE A 34 -23.02 -14.24 -7.32
N LEU A 35 -21.89 -13.60 -7.02
CA LEU A 35 -20.94 -13.11 -8.00
C LEU A 35 -20.47 -14.28 -8.88
N PRO A 36 -20.39 -14.09 -10.21
CA PRO A 36 -19.87 -15.10 -11.11
C PRO A 36 -18.47 -15.53 -10.63
N CYS A 37 -18.27 -16.84 -10.51
CA CYS A 37 -17.04 -17.37 -9.94
C CYS A 37 -15.87 -17.03 -10.88
N PRO A 38 -14.95 -16.13 -10.47
CA PRO A 38 -13.85 -15.75 -11.34
C PRO A 38 -12.94 -16.97 -11.54
N ARG A 39 -12.20 -16.95 -12.65
CA ARG A 39 -11.20 -17.97 -12.99
C ARG A 39 -10.39 -18.41 -11.76
N LYS A 40 -10.32 -19.73 -11.53
CA LYS A 40 -9.68 -20.35 -10.33
C LYS A 40 -8.20 -19.98 -10.13
N SER A 41 -7.50 -19.59 -11.18
CA SER A 41 -6.10 -19.16 -11.14
C SER A 41 -5.81 -18.26 -12.33
N SER A 42 -4.81 -17.40 -12.21
CA SER A 42 -4.32 -16.58 -13.32
C SER A 42 -2.79 -16.54 -13.34
N PRO A 43 -2.13 -16.59 -14.52
CA PRO A 43 -0.77 -16.07 -14.66
C PRO A 43 -0.72 -14.57 -14.31
N PRO A 44 0.48 -13.95 -14.21
CA PRO A 44 0.60 -12.51 -14.06
C PRO A 44 -0.14 -11.75 -15.17
N ILE A 45 -1.11 -10.93 -14.75
CA ILE A 45 -1.91 -10.07 -15.62
C ILE A 45 -1.93 -8.63 -15.11
N SER A 46 -2.28 -7.68 -15.98
CA SER A 46 -2.62 -6.30 -15.59
C SER A 46 -3.70 -5.73 -16.51
N ASN A 47 -4.33 -4.62 -16.14
CA ASN A 47 -5.33 -3.93 -16.96
C ASN A 47 -5.23 -2.41 -16.77
N ASP A 48 -5.92 -1.60 -17.58
CA ASP A 48 -5.98 -0.13 -17.45
C ASP A 48 -7.12 0.38 -16.54
N CYS A 49 -7.64 -0.49 -15.68
CA CYS A 49 -8.78 -0.20 -14.82
C CYS A 49 -8.36 -0.03 -13.36
N TYR A 50 -9.10 0.82 -12.66
CA TYR A 50 -9.20 0.71 -11.22
C TYR A 50 -10.20 -0.39 -10.88
N SER A 51 -9.90 -1.17 -9.85
CA SER A 51 -10.82 -2.17 -9.30
C SER A 51 -11.03 -1.94 -7.81
N ILE A 52 -12.29 -2.04 -7.38
CA ILE A 52 -12.70 -2.02 -5.98
C ILE A 52 -13.54 -3.26 -5.76
N SER A 53 -13.19 -4.11 -4.79
CA SER A 53 -13.94 -5.36 -4.57
C SER A 53 -14.01 -5.73 -3.12
N LEU A 54 -15.22 -6.02 -2.64
CA LEU A 54 -15.44 -6.61 -1.33
C LEU A 54 -15.36 -8.13 -1.46
N LYS A 55 -14.38 -8.74 -0.80
CA LYS A 55 -14.20 -10.19 -0.77
C LYS A 55 -14.30 -10.71 0.66
N LYS A 56 -15.10 -11.75 0.85
CA LYS A 56 -15.11 -12.58 2.08
C LYS A 56 -14.39 -13.88 1.78
N ILE A 57 -13.61 -14.40 2.72
CA ILE A 57 -12.86 -15.65 2.53
C ILE A 57 -13.67 -16.79 3.16
N VAL A 58 -14.04 -17.78 2.36
CA VAL A 58 -14.82 -18.95 2.83
C VAL A 58 -13.91 -20.13 3.18
N LYS A 59 -12.82 -20.32 2.44
CA LYS A 59 -11.87 -21.40 2.67
C LYS A 59 -10.48 -21.09 2.09
N GLY A 60 -9.44 -21.48 2.82
CA GLY A 60 -8.04 -21.24 2.46
C GLY A 60 -7.40 -20.13 3.30
N ASN A 61 -6.08 -20.19 3.44
CA ASN A 61 -5.30 -19.12 4.08
C ASN A 61 -4.70 -18.26 2.97
N ILE A 62 -5.03 -16.97 2.93
CA ILE A 62 -4.09 -16.01 2.34
C ILE A 62 -3.11 -15.63 3.44
N ASN A 63 -1.80 -15.72 3.17
CA ASN A 63 -0.80 -15.08 4.05
C ASN A 63 -0.96 -13.57 3.89
N TYR A 64 -1.80 -12.99 4.75
CA TYR A 64 -2.24 -11.61 4.68
C TYR A 64 -1.77 -10.86 5.93
N GLY A 65 -0.54 -10.36 5.91
CA GLY A 65 0.12 -9.88 7.12
C GLY A 65 0.41 -10.99 8.16
N ARG A 66 0.88 -10.58 9.35
CA ARG A 66 1.42 -11.46 10.40
C ARG A 66 0.44 -11.86 11.52
N THR A 67 -0.86 -11.58 11.40
CA THR A 67 -1.81 -11.80 12.51
C THR A 67 -3.04 -12.62 12.12
N LYS A 68 -3.35 -13.66 12.90
CA LYS A 68 -4.62 -14.41 12.85
C LYS A 68 -5.72 -13.52 13.45
N TYR A 69 -6.67 -13.07 12.64
CA TYR A 69 -7.92 -12.49 13.11
C TYR A 69 -9.06 -13.48 12.91
N ASP A 70 -10.17 -13.29 13.63
CA ASP A 70 -11.43 -13.99 13.33
C ASP A 70 -11.98 -13.41 12.01
N PHE A 71 -11.63 -14.07 10.89
CA PHE A 71 -11.84 -13.59 9.52
C PHE A 71 -13.28 -13.77 9.00
N THR A 72 -14.29 -13.44 9.80
CA THR A 72 -15.70 -13.62 9.42
C THR A 72 -16.30 -12.44 8.65
N ASN A 73 -15.62 -11.28 8.59
CA ASN A 73 -16.11 -10.05 7.93
C ASN A 73 -15.38 -9.75 6.61
N GLY A 74 -16.02 -9.02 5.70
CA GLY A 74 -15.48 -8.73 4.36
C GLY A 74 -14.24 -7.82 4.35
N ALA A 75 -13.38 -8.04 3.37
CA ALA A 75 -12.18 -7.24 3.10
C ALA A 75 -12.35 -6.49 1.77
N LEU A 76 -12.14 -5.17 1.80
CA LEU A 76 -12.19 -4.33 0.62
C LEU A 76 -10.79 -4.25 -0.01
N ILE A 77 -10.71 -4.67 -1.26
CA ILE A 77 -9.49 -4.76 -2.07
C ILE A 77 -9.54 -3.69 -3.14
N PHE A 78 -8.41 -3.00 -3.32
CA PHE A 78 -8.24 -1.93 -4.30
C PHE A 78 -7.11 -2.30 -5.27
N MET A 79 -7.29 -1.94 -6.54
CA MET A 79 -6.26 -2.09 -7.57
C MET A 79 -6.21 -0.84 -8.42
N ALA A 80 -5.00 -0.37 -8.69
CA ALA A 80 -4.75 0.72 -9.64
C ALA A 80 -4.49 0.16 -11.06
N PRO A 81 -4.70 0.99 -12.09
CA PRO A 81 -4.30 0.68 -13.46
C PRO A 81 -2.84 0.23 -13.52
N ARG A 82 -2.61 -0.78 -14.36
CA ARG A 82 -1.32 -1.40 -14.69
C ARG A 82 -0.62 -2.12 -13.53
N GLN A 83 -1.30 -2.31 -12.40
CA GLN A 83 -0.79 -3.21 -11.36
C GLN A 83 -0.82 -4.65 -11.85
N VAL A 84 0.25 -5.39 -11.52
CA VAL A 84 0.38 -6.80 -11.88
C VAL A 84 -0.21 -7.64 -10.76
N VAL A 85 -1.16 -8.50 -11.11
CA VAL A 85 -1.79 -9.44 -10.18
C VAL A 85 -1.69 -10.87 -10.68
N GLN A 86 -1.52 -11.78 -9.73
CA GLN A 86 -1.47 -13.22 -9.94
C GLN A 86 -2.15 -13.90 -8.75
N TRP A 87 -2.87 -14.98 -9.00
CA TRP A 87 -3.44 -15.81 -7.94
C TRP A 87 -3.45 -17.28 -8.33
N ASP A 88 -3.35 -18.14 -7.34
CA ASP A 88 -3.49 -19.57 -7.47
C ASP A 88 -4.86 -20.05 -6.96
N ASN A 89 -5.12 -21.34 -7.12
CA ASN A 89 -6.40 -21.98 -6.78
C ASN A 89 -6.56 -22.29 -5.27
N ARG A 90 -5.71 -21.75 -4.40
CA ARG A 90 -5.70 -22.09 -2.97
C ARG A 90 -6.66 -21.27 -2.13
N VAL A 91 -7.28 -20.24 -2.72
CA VAL A 91 -8.21 -19.33 -2.03
C VAL A 91 -9.61 -19.46 -2.62
N VAL A 92 -10.58 -19.76 -1.76
CA VAL A 92 -12.00 -19.73 -2.10
C VAL A 92 -12.63 -18.49 -1.48
N PHE A 93 -13.01 -17.56 -2.34
CA PHE A 93 -13.78 -16.39 -1.95
C PHE A 93 -15.27 -16.72 -1.86
N GLU A 94 -15.96 -16.07 -0.95
CA GLU A 94 -17.41 -16.00 -0.97
C GLU A 94 -17.83 -15.30 -2.25
N GLN A 95 -18.91 -15.80 -2.84
CA GLN A 95 -19.52 -15.16 -3.99
C GLN A 95 -20.51 -14.07 -3.55
N LYS A 96 -20.48 -13.62 -2.29
CA LYS A 96 -21.25 -12.47 -1.80
C LYS A 96 -20.34 -11.27 -1.63
N GLY A 97 -20.80 -10.11 -2.07
CA GLY A 97 -20.04 -8.86 -2.09
C GLY A 97 -20.22 -8.14 -3.41
N PHE A 98 -19.21 -7.37 -3.81
CA PHE A 98 -19.28 -6.59 -5.04
C PHE A 98 -17.93 -6.41 -5.69
N SER A 99 -17.95 -6.07 -6.97
CA SER A 99 -16.79 -5.64 -7.75
C SER A 99 -17.18 -4.46 -8.63
N ILE A 100 -16.49 -3.34 -8.46
CA ILE A 100 -16.57 -2.19 -9.36
C ILE A 100 -15.25 -2.11 -10.11
N ASN A 101 -15.32 -2.12 -11.44
CA ASN A 101 -14.17 -1.94 -12.32
C ASN A 101 -14.44 -0.75 -13.23
N PHE A 102 -13.56 0.23 -13.24
CA PHE A 102 -13.68 1.39 -14.11
C PHE A 102 -12.35 1.73 -14.77
N HIS A 103 -12.39 1.94 -16.09
CA HIS A 103 -11.22 2.35 -16.85
C HIS A 103 -10.75 3.74 -16.38
N GLU A 104 -9.44 4.00 -16.34
CA GLU A 104 -8.92 5.29 -15.85
C GLU A 104 -9.51 6.51 -16.57
N ASP A 105 -9.77 6.37 -17.86
CA ASP A 105 -10.42 7.37 -18.70
C ASP A 105 -11.85 7.72 -18.27
N PHE A 106 -12.55 6.86 -17.52
CA PHE A 106 -13.89 7.15 -17.01
C PHE A 106 -13.89 8.38 -16.10
N LEU A 107 -12.77 8.62 -15.42
CA LEU A 107 -12.59 9.77 -14.53
C LEU A 107 -12.16 11.05 -15.25
N LYS A 108 -11.78 11.00 -16.54
CA LYS A 108 -11.25 12.17 -17.27
C LYS A 108 -12.26 13.32 -17.23
N GLY A 109 -11.74 14.52 -16.95
CA GLY A 109 -12.54 15.74 -16.82
C GLY A 109 -13.21 15.93 -15.46
N THR A 110 -13.08 14.99 -14.52
CA THR A 110 -13.67 15.09 -13.18
C THR A 110 -12.64 15.49 -12.12
N GLU A 111 -13.09 16.04 -10.99
CA GLU A 111 -12.22 16.28 -9.84
C GLU A 111 -11.63 14.98 -9.27
N LEU A 112 -12.40 13.88 -9.39
CA LEU A 112 -12.00 12.57 -8.86
C LEU A 112 -10.73 12.04 -9.51
N ALA A 113 -10.47 12.34 -10.79
CA ALA A 113 -9.23 11.95 -11.47
C ALA A 113 -7.96 12.49 -10.77
N GLN A 114 -8.05 13.65 -10.11
CA GLN A 114 -6.94 14.23 -9.36
C GLN A 114 -6.89 13.70 -7.93
N GLN A 115 -8.05 13.54 -7.29
CA GLN A 115 -8.15 13.08 -5.91
C GLN A 115 -7.76 11.60 -5.75
N ILE A 116 -8.10 10.75 -6.72
CA ILE A 116 -7.90 9.31 -6.60
C ILE A 116 -6.43 8.91 -6.37
N LYS A 117 -5.50 9.68 -6.94
CA LYS A 117 -4.04 9.48 -6.79
C LYS A 117 -3.56 9.72 -5.35
N LYS A 118 -4.30 10.49 -4.56
CA LYS A 118 -3.97 10.79 -3.16
C LYS A 118 -4.27 9.62 -2.25
N TYR A 119 -5.22 8.75 -2.62
CA TYR A 119 -5.58 7.59 -1.82
C TYR A 119 -4.49 6.51 -1.89
N GLY A 120 -3.88 6.21 -0.74
CA GLY A 120 -2.78 5.25 -0.66
C GLY A 120 -3.15 3.82 -0.88
N PHE A 121 -4.41 3.49 -0.63
CA PHE A 121 -4.91 2.14 -0.77
C PHE A 121 -4.94 1.58 -2.18
N PHE A 122 -4.82 2.43 -3.20
CA PHE A 122 -4.61 1.96 -4.58
C PHE A 122 -3.18 1.52 -4.88
N SER A 123 -2.18 2.01 -4.13
CA SER A 123 -0.77 1.64 -4.32
C SER A 123 -0.32 0.48 -3.43
N TYR A 124 -1.20 0.00 -2.57
CA TYR A 124 -0.89 -1.08 -1.65
C TYR A 124 -0.89 -2.44 -2.35
N SER A 125 -0.05 -3.33 -1.85
CA SER A 125 -0.03 -4.71 -2.34
C SER A 125 -1.33 -5.40 -1.96
N ALA A 126 -1.62 -6.51 -2.63
CA ALA A 126 -2.78 -7.32 -2.33
C ALA A 126 -2.82 -7.79 -0.87
N ASN A 127 -1.81 -7.57 -0.01
CA ASN A 127 -1.68 -7.96 1.40
C ASN A 127 -2.12 -6.90 2.45
N GLU A 128 -2.68 -5.74 2.05
CA GLU A 128 -3.02 -4.60 2.95
C GLU A 128 -4.50 -4.13 2.89
N ALA A 129 -5.42 -5.07 2.77
CA ALA A 129 -6.85 -4.86 2.58
C ALA A 129 -7.46 -4.07 3.73
N LEU A 130 -8.44 -3.29 3.34
CA LEU A 130 -9.27 -2.56 4.26
C LEU A 130 -10.28 -3.52 4.89
N HIS A 131 -10.17 -3.71 6.20
CA HIS A 131 -11.10 -4.53 6.98
C HIS A 131 -12.25 -3.67 7.50
N LEU A 132 -13.46 -4.10 7.16
CA LEU A 132 -14.69 -3.40 7.53
C LEU A 132 -15.32 -4.05 8.76
N SER A 133 -15.79 -3.23 9.69
CA SER A 133 -16.78 -3.67 10.68
C SER A 133 -18.14 -3.90 9.99
N PRO A 134 -19.07 -4.67 10.59
CA PRO A 134 -20.38 -4.90 9.98
C PRO A 134 -21.17 -3.62 9.66
N LYS A 135 -20.97 -2.55 10.45
CA LYS A 135 -21.60 -1.25 10.19
C LYS A 135 -20.99 -0.56 8.96
N GLU A 136 -19.68 -0.64 8.81
CA GLU A 136 -18.96 -0.01 7.69
C GLU A 136 -19.19 -0.79 6.40
N GLU A 137 -19.28 -2.12 6.47
CA GLU A 137 -19.66 -2.97 5.34
C GLU A 137 -21.01 -2.54 4.76
N LYS A 138 -22.04 -2.42 5.60
CA LYS A 138 -23.37 -1.92 5.19
C LYS A 138 -23.32 -0.51 4.58
N GLN A 139 -22.48 0.37 5.11
CA GLN A 139 -22.32 1.73 4.56
C GLN A 139 -21.73 1.71 3.15
N ILE A 140 -20.70 0.88 2.93
CA ILE A 140 -20.10 0.73 1.60
C ILE A 140 -21.09 0.03 0.65
N GLU A 141 -21.73 -1.05 1.08
CA GLU A 141 -22.72 -1.77 0.27
C GLU A 141 -23.85 -0.85 -0.21
N SER A 142 -24.39 0.02 0.65
CA SER A 142 -25.43 0.98 0.26
C SER A 142 -24.96 1.98 -0.81
N ILE A 143 -23.69 2.40 -0.76
CA ILE A 143 -23.12 3.27 -1.80
C ILE A 143 -23.00 2.51 -3.13
N VAL A 144 -22.56 1.25 -3.08
CA VAL A 144 -22.40 0.42 -4.28
C VAL A 144 -23.75 0.05 -4.89
N GLU A 145 -24.76 -0.21 -4.07
CA GLU A 145 -26.14 -0.42 -4.53
C GLU A 145 -26.65 0.80 -5.31
N ASN A 146 -26.42 2.02 -4.82
CA ASN A 146 -26.77 3.23 -5.57
C ASN A 146 -25.99 3.35 -6.90
N ILE A 147 -24.72 2.92 -6.93
CA ILE A 147 -23.92 2.89 -8.17
C ILE A 147 -24.48 1.86 -9.14
N GLU A 148 -24.90 0.69 -8.65
CA GLU A 148 -25.45 -0.39 -9.47
C GLU A 148 -26.81 -0.02 -10.06
N ILE A 149 -27.69 0.59 -9.28
CA ILE A 149 -28.97 1.12 -9.78
C ILE A 149 -28.72 2.14 -10.89
N GLU A 150 -27.79 3.08 -10.68
CA GLU A 150 -27.47 4.08 -11.71
C GLU A 150 -26.76 3.49 -12.92
N TYR A 151 -25.98 2.43 -12.75
CA TYR A 151 -25.31 1.70 -13.83
C TYR A 151 -26.29 1.06 -14.81
N HIS A 152 -27.43 0.58 -14.31
CA HIS A 152 -28.50 -0.03 -15.11
C HIS A 152 -29.54 0.98 -15.62
N ASN A 153 -29.43 2.26 -15.26
CA ASN A 153 -30.28 3.34 -15.77
C ASN A 153 -29.83 3.79 -17.18
N ASN A 154 -30.56 4.77 -17.76
CA ASN A 154 -30.22 5.36 -19.05
C ASN A 154 -28.83 6.02 -18.99
N GLN A 155 -27.89 5.53 -19.81
CA GLN A 155 -26.52 6.06 -19.83
C GLN A 155 -26.46 7.45 -20.48
N ASP A 156 -26.54 8.49 -19.66
CA ASP A 156 -26.30 9.88 -20.06
C ASP A 156 -25.22 10.56 -19.18
N GLU A 157 -24.94 11.84 -19.46
CA GLU A 157 -23.94 12.61 -18.71
C GLU A 157 -24.32 12.81 -17.24
N PHE A 158 -25.63 12.81 -16.90
CA PHE A 158 -26.08 12.92 -15.51
C PHE A 158 -25.77 11.63 -14.75
N SER A 159 -26.01 10.46 -15.36
CA SER A 159 -25.65 9.17 -14.77
C SER A 159 -24.16 9.08 -14.46
N LYS A 160 -23.31 9.55 -15.36
CA LYS A 160 -21.87 9.61 -15.12
C LYS A 160 -21.54 10.49 -13.91
N GLU A 161 -22.10 11.68 -13.80
CA GLU A 161 -21.84 12.60 -12.67
C GLU A 161 -22.29 12.00 -11.33
N ILE A 162 -23.45 11.33 -11.30
CA ILE A 162 -23.98 10.64 -10.12
C ILE A 162 -23.04 9.51 -9.69
N ILE A 163 -22.64 8.64 -10.63
CA ILE A 163 -21.71 7.53 -10.35
C ILE A 163 -20.38 8.06 -9.82
N ILE A 164 -19.83 9.12 -10.42
CA ILE A 164 -18.58 9.75 -9.96
C ILE A 164 -18.71 10.30 -8.53
N SER A 165 -19.86 10.89 -8.20
CA SER A 165 -20.14 11.40 -6.85
C SER A 165 -20.25 10.28 -5.81
N GLN A 166 -20.89 9.16 -6.16
CA GLN A 166 -20.97 7.97 -5.32
C GLN A 166 -19.58 7.32 -5.14
N LEU A 167 -18.78 7.20 -6.21
CA LEU A 167 -17.40 6.71 -6.14
C LEU A 167 -16.53 7.60 -5.24
N SER A 168 -16.65 8.93 -5.35
CA SER A 168 -15.95 9.87 -4.47
C SER A 168 -16.31 9.63 -3.00
N THR A 169 -17.60 9.41 -2.72
CA THR A 169 -18.11 9.13 -1.37
C THR A 169 -17.57 7.81 -0.83
N LEU A 170 -17.62 6.74 -1.64
CA LEU A 170 -17.05 5.43 -1.31
C LEU A 170 -15.58 5.55 -0.95
N LEU A 171 -14.78 6.24 -1.77
CA LEU A 171 -13.34 6.39 -1.55
C LEU A 171 -13.01 7.22 -0.30
N LYS A 172 -13.81 8.24 0.03
CA LYS A 172 -13.68 8.99 1.28
C LYS A 172 -13.95 8.13 2.50
N TYR A 173 -15.00 7.29 2.48
CA TYR A 173 -15.27 6.33 3.55
C TYR A 173 -14.16 5.29 3.67
N ALA A 174 -13.72 4.72 2.55
CA ALA A 174 -12.60 3.79 2.53
C ALA A 174 -11.35 4.40 3.18
N ASN A 175 -11.00 5.64 2.82
CA ASN A 175 -9.89 6.35 3.44
C ASN A 175 -10.08 6.53 4.95
N ARG A 176 -11.28 6.89 5.40
CA ARG A 176 -11.59 7.04 6.83
C ARG A 176 -11.44 5.72 7.59
N PHE A 177 -11.94 4.62 7.05
CA PHE A 177 -11.84 3.30 7.67
C PHE A 177 -10.38 2.81 7.68
N TYR A 178 -9.63 3.19 6.66
CA TYR A 178 -8.21 2.92 6.56
C TYR A 178 -7.44 3.64 7.67
N GLU A 179 -7.71 4.94 7.86
CA GLU A 179 -7.14 5.73 8.94
C GLU A 179 -7.46 5.15 10.33
N ARG A 180 -8.68 4.63 10.52
CA ARG A 180 -9.10 3.93 11.75
C ARG A 180 -8.27 2.66 11.99
N GLN A 181 -7.96 1.89 10.96
CA GLN A 181 -7.18 0.66 11.11
C GLN A 181 -5.81 0.92 11.72
N PHE A 182 -5.18 2.08 11.48
CA PHE A 182 -3.94 2.45 12.17
C PHE A 182 -4.16 2.88 13.62
N LEU A 183 -5.21 3.65 13.90
CA LEU A 183 -5.47 4.18 15.25
C LEU A 183 -5.70 3.05 16.27
N ASN A 184 -6.41 2.00 15.85
CA ASN A 184 -6.72 0.86 16.71
C ASN A 184 -5.59 -0.20 16.76
N ARG A 185 -4.47 0.02 16.05
CA ARG A 185 -3.35 -0.92 15.94
C ARG A 185 -2.11 -0.50 16.74
N LYS A 186 -2.25 0.23 17.86
CA LYS A 186 -1.09 0.61 18.71
C LYS A 186 -0.15 -0.56 19.09
N GLU A 187 -0.65 -1.80 19.16
CA GLU A 187 0.18 -2.97 19.46
C GLU A 187 0.92 -3.55 18.22
N LEU A 188 0.35 -3.44 17.01
CA LEU A 188 1.02 -3.80 15.73
C LEU A 188 1.96 -2.70 15.21
N SER A 189 1.67 -1.47 15.62
CA SER A 189 2.42 -0.23 15.37
C SER A 189 3.84 -0.29 15.94
N ASN A 190 3.94 -0.52 17.26
CA ASN A 190 5.21 -0.68 17.95
C ASN A 190 6.01 -1.86 17.39
N ASP A 191 5.33 -2.89 16.92
CA ASP A 191 5.95 -4.05 16.27
C ASP A 191 6.58 -3.68 14.91
N LEU A 192 5.94 -2.83 14.09
CA LEU A 192 6.49 -2.47 12.78
C LEU A 192 7.74 -1.59 12.86
N LEU A 193 7.78 -0.60 13.76
CA LEU A 193 9.01 0.18 13.99
C LEU A 193 10.12 -0.70 14.56
N THR A 194 9.79 -1.61 15.49
CA THR A 194 10.75 -2.56 16.05
C THR A 194 11.31 -3.47 14.96
N GLN A 195 10.45 -4.04 14.11
CA GLN A 195 10.86 -4.87 12.99
C GLN A 195 11.67 -4.09 11.94
N PHE A 196 11.31 -2.83 11.67
CA PHE A 196 12.09 -1.95 10.80
C PHE A 196 13.51 -1.77 11.33
N ASN A 197 13.66 -1.42 12.61
CA ASN A 197 14.96 -1.28 13.25
C ASN A 197 15.74 -2.60 13.25
N GLN A 198 15.10 -3.74 13.55
CA GLN A 198 15.73 -5.06 13.47
C GLN A 198 16.19 -5.42 12.05
N GLN A 199 15.44 -5.05 11.01
CA GLN A 199 15.86 -5.28 9.64
C GLN A 199 17.05 -4.39 9.26
N LEU A 200 17.10 -3.14 9.74
CA LEU A 200 18.28 -2.29 9.55
C LEU A 200 19.49 -2.86 10.29
N GLU A 201 19.33 -3.26 11.55
CA GLU A 201 20.38 -3.88 12.35
C GLU A 201 20.94 -5.13 11.67
N ALA A 202 20.07 -6.07 11.25
CA ALA A 202 20.49 -7.27 10.53
C ALA A 202 21.19 -6.94 9.18
N TYR A 203 20.74 -5.91 8.47
CA TYR A 203 21.37 -5.47 7.23
C TYR A 203 22.78 -4.91 7.48
N PHE A 204 22.98 -4.16 8.56
CA PHE A 204 24.27 -3.60 8.93
C PHE A 204 25.24 -4.67 9.45
N GLU A 205 24.78 -5.55 10.34
CA GLU A 205 25.58 -6.64 10.90
C GLU A 205 26.02 -7.66 9.84
N SER A 206 25.20 -7.87 8.80
CA SER A 206 25.53 -8.80 7.72
C SER A 206 26.62 -8.30 6.76
N GLY A 207 27.11 -7.06 6.92
CA GLY A 207 28.10 -6.45 6.02
C GLY A 207 27.53 -6.00 4.67
N GLN A 208 26.22 -6.18 4.44
CA GLN A 208 25.57 -5.81 3.18
C GLN A 208 25.67 -4.32 2.86
N LEU A 209 25.83 -3.47 3.88
CA LEU A 209 26.02 -2.04 3.72
C LEU A 209 27.27 -1.69 2.88
N GLN A 210 28.35 -2.46 3.04
CA GLN A 210 29.62 -2.23 2.34
C GLN A 210 29.56 -2.75 0.90
N GLU A 211 28.83 -3.85 0.67
CA GLU A 211 28.71 -4.46 -0.66
C GLU A 211 27.64 -3.80 -1.53
N LYS A 212 26.52 -3.38 -0.93
CA LYS A 212 25.30 -2.97 -1.64
C LYS A 212 24.89 -1.53 -1.34
N GLY A 213 25.57 -0.85 -0.42
CA GLY A 213 25.24 0.50 0.01
C GLY A 213 24.01 0.56 0.91
N ILE A 214 23.53 1.79 1.15
CA ILE A 214 22.36 2.08 1.99
C ILE A 214 21.10 1.41 1.39
N PRO A 215 20.34 0.64 2.16
CA PRO A 215 19.16 -0.05 1.64
C PRO A 215 18.09 0.95 1.22
N SER A 216 17.38 0.65 0.13
CA SER A 216 16.21 1.42 -0.26
C SER A 216 15.02 1.12 0.66
N ILE A 217 14.11 2.08 0.81
CA ILE A 217 12.91 1.87 1.62
C ILE A 217 12.05 0.73 1.07
N GLU A 218 12.03 0.56 -0.26
CA GLU A 218 11.37 -0.55 -0.95
C GLU A 218 11.95 -1.90 -0.51
N GLN A 219 13.28 -2.05 -0.50
CA GLN A 219 13.94 -3.28 -0.07
C GLN A 219 13.60 -3.65 1.39
N VAL A 220 13.57 -2.66 2.29
CA VAL A 220 13.21 -2.90 3.69
C VAL A 220 11.72 -3.26 3.82
N ALA A 221 10.84 -2.57 3.10
CA ALA A 221 9.41 -2.86 3.11
C ALA A 221 9.09 -4.27 2.59
N ASP A 222 9.75 -4.70 1.51
CA ASP A 222 9.63 -6.04 0.95
C ASP A 222 10.04 -7.13 1.96
N LYS A 223 11.13 -6.91 2.71
CA LYS A 223 11.57 -7.81 3.78
C LYS A 223 10.55 -7.91 4.93
N LEU A 224 9.84 -6.82 5.18
CA LEU A 224 8.75 -6.76 6.16
C LEU A 224 7.41 -7.24 5.60
N SER A 225 7.35 -7.62 4.31
CA SER A 225 6.13 -8.02 3.59
C SER A 225 5.02 -6.96 3.63
N VAL A 226 5.40 -5.69 3.59
CA VAL A 226 4.50 -4.53 3.51
C VAL A 226 4.89 -3.66 2.32
N SER A 227 3.99 -2.82 1.83
CA SER A 227 4.32 -1.83 0.83
C SER A 227 5.16 -0.70 1.44
N GLN A 228 6.05 -0.10 0.63
CA GLN A 228 6.83 1.09 1.03
C GLN A 228 5.92 2.20 1.57
N ARG A 229 4.75 2.37 0.95
CA ARG A 229 3.80 3.42 1.32
C ARG A 229 3.14 3.11 2.66
N TYR A 230 2.71 1.87 2.91
CA TYR A 230 2.17 1.46 4.20
C TYR A 230 3.19 1.68 5.32
N LEU A 231 4.44 1.25 5.10
CA LEU A 231 5.52 1.46 6.06
C LEU A 231 5.73 2.96 6.34
N SER A 232 5.72 3.80 5.30
CA SER A 232 5.87 5.26 5.42
C SER A 232 4.72 5.92 6.17
N ASP A 233 3.48 5.59 5.82
CA ASP A 233 2.28 6.16 6.44
C ASP A 233 2.18 5.73 7.91
N THR A 234 2.47 4.45 8.20
CA THR A 234 2.47 3.88 9.56
C THR A 234 3.50 4.57 10.45
N LEU A 235 4.77 4.56 10.05
CA LEU A 235 5.84 5.17 10.85
C LEU A 235 5.64 6.67 11.03
N LYS A 236 5.18 7.39 10.00
CA LYS A 236 4.93 8.83 10.09
C LYS A 236 3.80 9.15 11.05
N LYS A 237 2.73 8.37 11.05
CA LYS A 237 1.59 8.56 11.94
C LYS A 237 1.97 8.34 13.40
N GLU A 238 2.88 7.41 13.67
CA GLU A 238 3.28 7.04 15.03
C GLU A 238 4.37 7.93 15.61
N THR A 239 5.36 8.27 14.78
CA THR A 239 6.60 8.90 15.24
C THR A 239 6.72 10.37 14.78
N GLY A 240 5.83 10.81 13.89
CA GLY A 240 5.93 12.09 13.19
C GLY A 240 6.98 12.11 12.06
N LYS A 241 7.70 11.01 11.83
CA LYS A 241 8.84 10.92 10.90
C LYS A 241 8.59 9.90 9.79
N THR A 242 9.00 10.24 8.58
CA THR A 242 8.96 9.34 7.42
C THR A 242 9.96 8.18 7.58
N THR A 243 9.76 7.06 6.86
CA THR A 243 10.72 5.94 6.89
C THR A 243 12.12 6.35 6.45
N THR A 244 12.23 7.24 5.46
CA THR A 244 13.52 7.81 5.06
C THR A 244 14.18 8.57 6.21
N GLU A 245 13.41 9.32 7.01
CA GLU A 245 13.95 9.99 8.19
C GLU A 245 14.39 9.02 9.27
N HIS A 246 13.68 7.91 9.47
CA HIS A 246 14.11 6.84 10.38
C HIS A 246 15.41 6.19 9.94
N LEU A 247 15.52 5.82 8.65
CA LEU A 247 16.77 5.29 8.08
C LEU A 247 17.93 6.27 8.25
N GLN A 248 17.69 7.57 7.97
CA GLN A 248 18.70 8.60 8.18
C GLN A 248 19.09 8.74 9.65
N LEU A 249 18.14 8.68 10.59
CA LEU A 249 18.44 8.77 12.02
C LEU A 249 19.27 7.56 12.47
N TYR A 250 18.92 6.36 12.02
CA TYR A 250 19.68 5.14 12.30
C TYR A 250 21.12 5.25 11.78
N LEU A 251 21.32 5.66 10.52
CA LEU A 251 22.64 5.90 9.93
C LEU A 251 23.48 6.91 10.73
N ILE A 252 22.85 7.99 11.21
CA ILE A 252 23.54 9.01 12.00
C ILE A 252 23.88 8.50 13.40
N ASP A 253 23.06 7.65 14.00
CA ASP A 253 23.36 7.03 15.29
C ASP A 253 24.57 6.10 15.19
N GLU A 254 24.58 5.22 14.18
CA GLU A 254 25.74 4.38 13.86
C GLU A 254 27.00 5.21 13.58
N ALA A 255 26.84 6.33 12.85
CA ALA A 255 27.95 7.23 12.57
C ALA A 255 28.59 7.79 13.85
N LYS A 256 27.80 8.15 14.87
CA LYS A 256 28.35 8.63 16.15
C LYS A 256 29.25 7.59 16.80
N HIS A 257 28.81 6.34 16.83
CA HIS A 257 29.59 5.24 17.41
C HIS A 257 30.91 5.01 16.66
N ILE A 258 30.91 5.15 15.33
CA ILE A 258 32.11 4.96 14.51
C ILE A 258 33.05 6.17 14.60
N LEU A 259 32.54 7.40 14.59
CA LEU A 259 33.35 8.64 14.63
C LEU A 259 34.18 8.76 15.91
N LEU A 260 33.72 8.19 17.02
CA LEU A 260 34.45 8.19 18.30
C LEU A 260 35.58 7.14 18.34
N LYS A 261 35.63 6.20 17.39
CA LYS A 261 36.74 5.24 17.31
C LYS A 261 38.02 5.94 16.86
N PRO A 262 39.19 5.60 17.44
CA PRO A 262 40.46 6.17 17.00
C PRO A 262 40.80 5.75 15.56
N ASN A 263 41.56 6.58 14.86
CA ASN A 263 42.18 6.31 13.55
C ASN A 263 41.23 6.12 12.34
N LYS A 264 39.99 6.62 12.39
CA LYS A 264 39.13 6.73 11.19
C LYS A 264 38.94 8.19 10.78
N SER A 265 39.13 8.47 9.50
CA SER A 265 38.77 9.74 8.88
C SER A 265 37.27 9.82 8.63
N ILE A 266 36.73 11.04 8.57
CA ILE A 266 35.31 11.29 8.28
C ILE A 266 34.88 10.68 6.94
N SER A 267 35.80 10.64 5.96
CA SER A 267 35.52 10.04 4.65
C SER A 267 35.41 8.52 4.74
N GLU A 268 36.29 7.87 5.50
CA GLU A 268 36.21 6.42 5.74
C GLU A 268 34.91 6.03 6.46
N VAL A 269 34.49 6.81 7.47
CA VAL A 269 33.21 6.59 8.14
C VAL A 269 32.04 6.72 7.17
N ALA A 270 32.06 7.72 6.28
CA ALA A 270 31.01 7.90 5.28
C ALA A 270 30.92 6.69 4.33
N TYR A 271 32.06 6.21 3.83
CA TYR A 271 32.09 5.05 2.94
C TYR A 271 31.67 3.76 3.65
N GLU A 272 32.08 3.55 4.91
CA GLU A 272 31.67 2.40 5.71
C GLU A 272 30.15 2.37 5.96
N LEU A 273 29.53 3.55 6.06
CA LEU A 273 28.08 3.71 6.18
C LEU A 273 27.33 3.63 4.82
N GLY A 274 28.04 3.31 3.73
CA GLY A 274 27.45 3.14 2.40
C GLY A 274 27.12 4.45 1.68
N PHE A 275 27.66 5.60 2.11
CA PHE A 275 27.52 6.85 1.38
C PHE A 275 28.52 6.92 0.22
N GLU A 276 28.03 7.13 -1.00
CA GLU A 276 28.88 7.36 -2.18
C GLU A 276 29.71 8.65 -2.08
N TYR A 277 29.15 9.69 -1.43
CA TYR A 277 29.75 11.01 -1.35
C TYR A 277 29.85 11.48 0.12
N PRO A 278 31.07 11.58 0.69
CA PRO A 278 31.28 12.03 2.07
C PRO A 278 30.71 13.43 2.40
N GLN A 279 30.56 14.29 1.40
CA GLN A 279 29.97 15.62 1.56
C GLN A 279 28.47 15.53 1.87
N TYR A 280 27.77 14.55 1.30
CA TYR A 280 26.36 14.31 1.60
C TYR A 280 26.20 13.83 3.05
N PHE A 281 27.02 12.87 3.47
CA PHE A 281 27.09 12.42 4.86
C PHE A 281 27.30 13.58 5.83
N SER A 282 28.33 14.41 5.61
CA SER A 282 28.63 15.55 6.49
C SER A 282 27.47 16.54 6.61
N ARG A 283 26.77 16.83 5.50
CA ARG A 283 25.58 17.70 5.50
C ARG A 283 24.41 17.07 6.25
N LEU A 284 24.18 15.78 6.04
CA LEU A 284 23.12 15.04 6.72
C LEU A 284 23.39 14.98 8.23
N PHE A 285 24.61 14.65 8.64
CA PHE A 285 25.03 14.61 10.03
C PHE A 285 24.81 15.96 10.71
N LYS A 286 25.29 17.06 10.10
CA LYS A 286 25.06 18.42 10.62
C LYS A 286 23.58 18.78 10.69
N LYS A 287 22.77 18.37 9.71
CA LYS A 287 21.32 18.63 9.71
C LYS A 287 20.61 17.91 10.86
N LYS A 288 21.05 16.70 11.23
CA LYS A 288 20.39 15.88 12.25
C LYS A 288 20.92 16.16 13.67
N GLU A 289 22.21 16.38 13.82
CA GLU A 289 22.87 16.59 15.13
C GLU A 289 23.12 18.06 15.49
N GLY A 290 23.02 18.97 14.52
CA GLY A 290 23.38 20.39 14.71
C GLY A 290 24.88 20.66 14.71
N LEU A 291 25.72 19.63 14.76
CA LEU A 291 27.19 19.69 14.70
C LEU A 291 27.69 18.96 13.45
N SER A 292 28.76 19.45 12.84
CA SER A 292 29.49 18.68 11.82
C SER A 292 30.20 17.47 12.43
N PRO A 293 30.56 16.44 11.63
CA PRO A 293 31.30 15.28 12.14
C PRO A 293 32.60 15.66 12.87
N SER A 294 33.35 16.67 12.37
CA SER A 294 34.57 17.16 13.04
C SER A 294 34.26 17.78 14.40
N GLU A 295 33.28 18.69 14.46
CA GLU A 295 32.85 19.34 15.72
C GLU A 295 32.33 18.31 16.73
N TYR A 296 31.66 17.25 16.26
CA TYR A 296 31.20 16.14 17.10
C TYR A 296 32.39 15.38 17.70
N ILE A 297 33.38 15.01 16.87
CA ILE A 297 34.60 14.33 17.33
C ILE A 297 35.33 15.16 18.38
N GLU A 298 35.57 16.45 18.13
CA GLU A 298 36.27 17.33 19.06
C GLU A 298 35.55 17.45 20.40
N LYS A 299 34.23 17.64 20.37
CA LYS A 299 33.41 17.80 21.57
C LYS A 299 33.39 16.55 22.45
N PHE A 300 33.37 15.35 21.85
CA PHE A 300 33.16 14.10 22.57
C PHE A 300 34.43 13.25 22.76
N LYS A 301 35.57 13.61 22.14
CA LYS A 301 36.88 13.02 22.47
C LYS A 301 37.57 13.65 23.69
N MET A 302 37.07 14.80 24.19
CA MET A 302 37.63 15.49 25.36
C MET A 302 37.03 15.05 26.71
N ASN A 303 36.24 13.97 26.73
CA ASN A 303 35.76 13.28 27.93
C ASN A 303 36.22 11.82 27.90
#